data_AF-A0A4R6P373-F1
#
_entry.id   AF-A0A4R6P373-F1
#
_cell.length_a   1.000
_cell.length_b   1.000
_cell.length_c   1.000
_cell.angle_alpha   90.00
_cell.angle_beta   90.00
_cell.angle_gamma   90.00
#
_symmetry.space_group_name_H-M   'P 1'
#
loop_
_entity.id
_entity.type
_entity.pdbx_description
1 polymer ?
#
loop_
_entity_poly.entity_id
_entity_poly.type
_entity_poly.pdbx_seq_one_letter_code
_entity_poly.pdbx_strand_id
1 'polypeptide(L)'
;MHKRKLIEVALPLEAINRESAREKAIRHGHPSTLHLWWARRPLAAARAVLFAQLVDDPSARPGEFPTEELQRKERDRLHSIIERLVVWENVRDERLLDEAREEILKSTDGNPPRIVDPFAGGGTIPLEPSDSGLTLKRPI
;
A
#
# COMPACT_ATOMS: atom_id res chain seq x y z
N MET A 1 20.95 -1.25 11.79
CA MET A 1 21.09 -1.48 10.33
C MET A 1 19.78 -1.12 9.66
N HIS A 2 19.85 -0.43 8.52
CA HIS A 2 18.68 -0.11 7.70
C HIS A 2 18.13 -1.40 7.06
N LYS A 3 16.85 -1.75 7.29
CA LYS A 3 16.17 -2.83 6.58
C LYS A 3 15.67 -2.27 5.26
N ARG A 4 16.15 -2.81 4.14
CA ARG A 4 15.75 -2.35 2.80
C ARG A 4 14.26 -2.60 2.60
N LYS A 5 13.52 -1.59 2.17
CA LYS A 5 12.08 -1.68 1.90
C LYS A 5 11.79 -2.05 0.46
N LEU A 6 10.61 -2.62 0.21
CA LEU A 6 10.20 -3.05 -1.13
C LEU A 6 10.24 -1.90 -2.15
N ILE A 7 9.82 -0.70 -1.73
CA ILE A 7 9.86 0.53 -2.56
C ILE A 7 11.26 0.90 -3.04
N GLU A 8 12.32 0.49 -2.34
CA GLU A 8 13.71 0.78 -2.72
C GLU A 8 14.22 -0.14 -3.83
N VAL A 9 13.51 -1.25 -4.11
CA VAL A 9 13.98 -2.31 -5.01
C VAL A 9 13.08 -2.47 -6.22
N ALA A 10 11.78 -2.72 -6.01
CA ALA A 10 10.88 -3.05 -7.09
C ALA A 10 9.42 -2.72 -6.74
N LEU A 11 8.66 -2.34 -7.78
CA LEU A 11 7.22 -2.14 -7.73
C LEU A 11 6.59 -2.66 -9.04
N PRO A 12 5.37 -3.22 -9.00
CA PRO A 12 4.63 -3.61 -10.21
C PRO A 12 4.06 -2.37 -10.91
N LEU A 13 4.94 -1.57 -11.52
CA LEU A 13 4.60 -0.27 -12.10
C LEU A 13 3.53 -0.37 -13.19
N GLU A 14 3.52 -1.45 -13.98
CA GLU A 14 2.51 -1.65 -15.02
C GLU A 14 1.10 -1.69 -14.43
N ALA A 15 0.89 -2.51 -13.40
CA ALA A 15 -0.41 -2.61 -12.73
C ALA A 15 -0.80 -1.31 -12.03
N ILE A 16 0.14 -0.68 -11.31
CA ILE A 16 -0.08 0.61 -10.65
C ILE A 16 -0.49 1.68 -11.66
N ASN A 17 0.20 1.77 -12.79
CA ASN A 17 -0.05 2.77 -13.83
C ASN A 17 -1.39 2.51 -14.54
N ARG A 18 -1.72 1.25 -14.83
CA ARG A 18 -2.99 0.87 -15.43
C ARG A 18 -4.18 1.28 -14.56
N GLU A 19 -4.17 0.93 -13.27
CA GLU A 19 -5.26 1.32 -12.36
C GLU A 19 -5.27 2.82 -12.10
N SER A 20 -4.11 3.47 -12.03
CA SER A 20 -4.03 4.93 -11.92
C SER A 20 -4.63 5.66 -13.13
N ALA A 21 -4.43 5.13 -14.35
CA ALA A 21 -5.04 5.66 -15.56
C ALA A 21 -6.54 5.40 -15.60
N ARG A 22 -6.98 4.20 -15.19
CA ARG A 22 -8.39 3.83 -15.06
C ARG A 22 -9.11 4.78 -14.08
N GLU A 23 -8.55 5.02 -12.90
CA GLU A 23 -9.09 5.95 -11.90
C GLU A 23 -9.36 7.34 -12.49
N LYS A 24 -8.40 7.87 -13.25
CA LYS A 24 -8.53 9.19 -13.91
C LYS A 24 -9.62 9.22 -14.97
N ALA A 25 -9.91 8.09 -15.61
CA ALA A 25 -10.93 7.98 -16.64
C ALA A 25 -12.35 7.87 -16.07
N ILE A 26 -12.51 7.47 -14.80
CA ILE A 26 -13.82 7.35 -14.15
C ILE A 26 -14.47 8.73 -14.01
N ARG A 27 -15.72 8.85 -14.47
CA ARG A 27 -16.51 10.09 -14.43
C ARG A 27 -17.64 10.07 -13.41
N HIS A 28 -17.99 8.90 -12.86
CA HIS A 28 -19.07 8.75 -11.88
C HIS A 28 -18.71 7.69 -10.82
N GLY A 29 -19.20 7.87 -9.58
CA GLY A 29 -19.11 6.85 -8.52
C GLY A 29 -17.75 6.71 -7.84
N HIS A 30 -16.79 7.62 -8.11
CA HIS A 30 -15.46 7.58 -7.53
C HIS A 30 -15.17 8.89 -6.77
N PRO A 31 -14.47 8.88 -5.61
CA PRO A 31 -14.24 10.11 -4.84
C PRO A 31 -13.56 11.25 -5.60
N SER A 32 -12.81 10.93 -6.67
CA SER A 32 -12.20 11.93 -7.57
C SER A 32 -13.22 12.79 -8.32
N THR A 33 -14.48 12.37 -8.40
CA THR A 33 -15.55 13.10 -9.09
C THR A 33 -16.26 14.10 -8.17
N LEU A 34 -15.97 14.09 -6.87
CA LEU A 34 -16.59 15.00 -5.89
C LEU A 34 -16.01 16.43 -5.95
N HIS A 35 -14.69 16.55 -6.12
CA HIS A 35 -14.00 17.83 -6.22
C HIS A 35 -12.65 17.66 -6.93
N LEU A 36 -12.25 18.67 -7.70
CA LEU A 36 -10.96 18.72 -8.40
C LEU A 36 -9.89 19.27 -7.44
N TRP A 37 -9.09 18.37 -6.89
CA TRP A 37 -7.97 18.73 -6.02
C TRP A 37 -6.71 19.00 -6.85
N TRP A 38 -6.02 20.11 -6.58
CA TRP A 38 -4.72 20.38 -7.18
C TRP A 38 -3.70 19.29 -6.78
N ALA A 39 -2.95 18.78 -7.76
CA ALA A 39 -1.91 17.76 -7.58
C ALA A 39 -2.37 16.45 -6.91
N ARG A 40 -3.62 16.00 -7.13
CA ARG A 40 -4.11 14.70 -6.64
C ARG A 40 -3.26 13.54 -7.19
N ARG A 41 -2.68 12.75 -6.27
CA ARG A 41 -2.09 11.44 -6.61
C ARG A 41 -3.21 10.40 -6.74
N PRO A 42 -3.15 9.50 -7.75
CA PRO A 42 -4.06 8.36 -7.85
C PRO A 42 -4.04 7.51 -6.58
N LEU A 43 -5.21 7.05 -6.13
CA LEU A 43 -5.38 6.17 -4.97
C LEU A 43 -4.59 4.87 -5.14
N ALA A 44 -4.63 4.30 -6.35
CA ALA A 44 -3.84 3.11 -6.70
C ALA A 44 -2.35 3.30 -6.37
N ALA A 45 -1.76 4.41 -6.83
CA ALA A 45 -0.36 4.71 -6.55
C ALA A 45 -0.09 4.98 -5.06
N ALA A 46 -1.01 5.66 -4.36
CA ALA A 46 -0.87 5.92 -2.94
C ALA A 46 -0.84 4.62 -2.11
N ARG A 47 -1.77 3.71 -2.34
CA ARG A 47 -1.82 2.40 -1.64
C ARG A 47 -0.58 1.56 -1.88
N ALA A 48 -0.15 1.45 -3.13
CA ALA A 48 1.04 0.68 -3.49
C ALA A 48 2.29 1.22 -2.79
N VAL A 49 2.46 2.55 -2.78
CA VAL A 49 3.59 3.22 -2.12
C VAL A 49 3.54 3.01 -0.61
N LEU A 50 2.38 3.20 0.03
CA LEU A 50 2.22 3.02 1.48
C LEU A 50 2.58 1.59 1.91
N PHE A 51 2.05 0.60 1.20
CA PHE A 51 2.38 -0.81 1.47
C PHE A 51 3.88 -1.07 1.29
N ALA A 52 4.45 -0.65 0.16
CA ALA A 52 5.85 -0.92 -0.16
C ALA A 52 6.86 -0.14 0.69
N GLN A 53 6.45 0.97 1.32
CA GLN A 53 7.25 1.71 2.31
C GLN A 53 7.33 0.97 3.65
N LEU A 54 6.29 0.22 4.00
CA LEU A 54 6.20 -0.49 5.27
C LEU A 54 6.79 -1.89 5.18
N VAL A 55 6.61 -2.57 4.05
CA VAL A 55 7.05 -3.95 3.85
C VAL A 55 8.53 -4.02 3.50
N ASP A 56 9.25 -4.91 4.19
CA ASP A 56 10.65 -5.19 3.93
C ASP A 56 10.82 -5.90 2.57
N ASP A 57 11.90 -5.57 1.87
CA ASP A 57 12.32 -6.36 0.74
C ASP A 57 12.86 -7.73 1.20
N PRO A 58 12.61 -8.84 0.49
CA PRO A 58 13.14 -10.15 0.86
C PRO A 58 14.67 -10.20 1.04
N SER A 59 15.43 -9.32 0.36
CA SER A 59 16.88 -9.20 0.53
C SER A 59 17.30 -8.68 1.91
N ALA A 60 16.39 -8.04 2.65
CA ALA A 60 16.63 -7.62 4.03
C ALA A 60 16.51 -8.78 5.03
N ARG A 61 16.07 -9.96 4.59
CA ARG A 61 15.85 -11.16 5.43
C ARG A 61 16.62 -12.37 4.90
N PRO A 62 17.96 -12.34 4.87
CA PRO A 62 18.77 -13.43 4.31
C PRO A 62 18.61 -14.76 5.06
N GLY A 63 18.13 -14.74 6.31
CA GLY A 63 17.81 -15.97 7.06
C GLY A 63 16.55 -16.68 6.57
N GLU A 64 15.60 -15.96 6.00
CA GLU A 64 14.36 -16.51 5.43
C GLU A 64 14.50 -16.72 3.91
N PHE A 65 15.20 -15.80 3.23
CA PHE A 65 15.39 -15.82 1.77
C PHE A 65 16.89 -15.78 1.41
N PRO A 66 17.61 -16.90 1.58
CA PRO A 66 19.06 -16.95 1.39
C PRO A 66 19.51 -16.86 -0.07
N THR A 67 18.65 -17.18 -1.04
CA THR A 67 18.99 -17.19 -2.47
C THR A 67 18.22 -16.13 -3.26
N GLU A 68 18.80 -15.65 -4.36
CA GLU A 68 18.13 -14.69 -5.25
C GLU A 68 16.82 -15.22 -5.83
N GLU A 69 16.74 -16.53 -6.08
CA GLU A 69 15.52 -17.17 -6.58
C GLU A 69 14.39 -17.14 -5.54
N LEU A 70 14.70 -17.43 -4.27
CA LEU A 70 13.74 -17.33 -3.17
C LEU A 70 13.32 -15.88 -2.94
N GLN A 71 14.26 -14.94 -3.00
CA GLN A 71 13.94 -13.51 -2.89
C GLN A 71 13.06 -13.04 -4.03
N ARG A 72 13.30 -13.50 -5.27
CA ARG A 72 12.47 -13.18 -6.43
C ARG A 72 11.06 -13.73 -6.27
N LYS A 73 10.93 -15.00 -5.89
CA LYS A 73 9.64 -15.66 -5.66
C LYS A 73 8.81 -14.92 -4.59
N GLU A 74 9.45 -14.51 -3.51
CA GLU A 74 8.76 -13.74 -2.47
C GLU A 74 8.40 -12.33 -2.95
N ARG A 75 9.28 -11.67 -3.70
CA ARG A 75 8.97 -10.37 -4.32
C ARG A 75 7.76 -10.46 -5.24
N ASP A 76 7.68 -11.51 -6.04
CA ASP A 76 6.55 -11.73 -6.95
C ASP A 76 5.24 -11.97 -6.17
N ARG A 77 5.29 -12.65 -5.01
CA ARG A 77 4.15 -12.76 -4.10
C ARG A 77 3.72 -11.39 -3.56
N LEU A 78 4.67 -10.59 -3.06
CA LEU A 78 4.41 -9.24 -2.56
C LEU A 78 3.86 -8.32 -3.66
N HIS A 79 4.36 -8.44 -4.89
CA HIS A 79 3.82 -7.74 -6.05
C HIS A 79 2.37 -8.14 -6.34
N SER A 80 2.03 -9.44 -6.26
CA SER A 80 0.64 -9.90 -6.42
C SER A 80 -0.32 -9.31 -5.39
N ILE A 81 0.14 -9.07 -4.15
CA ILE A 81 -0.63 -8.34 -3.14
C ILE A 81 -0.86 -6.89 -3.59
N ILE A 82 0.21 -6.19 -4.02
CA ILE A 82 0.10 -4.81 -4.53
C ILE A 82 -0.86 -4.74 -5.71
N GLU A 83 -0.74 -5.65 -6.69
CA GLU A 83 -1.59 -5.71 -7.87
C GLU A 83 -3.07 -5.85 -7.51
N ARG A 84 -3.40 -6.60 -6.45
CA ARG A 84 -4.77 -6.69 -5.93
C ARG A 84 -5.18 -5.44 -5.15
N LEU A 85 -4.28 -4.85 -4.35
CA LEU A 85 -4.56 -3.65 -3.55
C LEU A 85 -4.84 -2.40 -4.40
N VAL A 86 -4.23 -2.30 -5.59
CA VAL A 86 -4.42 -1.15 -6.48
C VAL A 86 -5.77 -1.16 -7.21
N VAL A 87 -6.44 -2.31 -7.27
CA VAL A 87 -7.76 -2.44 -7.92
C VAL A 87 -8.84 -1.83 -7.02
N TRP A 88 -9.58 -0.86 -7.55
CA TRP A 88 -10.60 -0.12 -6.81
C TRP A 88 -11.72 -1.02 -6.27
N GLU A 89 -12.08 -2.07 -7.00
CA GLU A 89 -13.12 -3.01 -6.57
C GLU A 89 -12.75 -3.79 -5.30
N ASN A 90 -11.45 -3.92 -5.00
CA ASN A 90 -10.95 -4.70 -3.85
C ASN A 90 -10.83 -3.88 -2.56
N VAL A 91 -11.28 -2.62 -2.55
CA VAL A 91 -11.12 -1.70 -1.40
C VAL A 91 -11.78 -2.20 -0.12
N ARG A 92 -12.78 -3.07 -0.25
CA ARG A 92 -13.53 -3.64 0.88
C ARG A 92 -13.28 -5.14 1.04
N ASP A 93 -12.28 -5.68 0.36
CA ASP A 93 -11.89 -7.08 0.54
C ASP A 93 -11.10 -7.23 1.84
N GLU A 94 -11.80 -7.58 2.91
CA GLU A 94 -11.22 -7.76 4.25
C GLU A 94 -10.07 -8.78 4.24
N ARG A 95 -10.16 -9.84 3.44
CA ARG A 95 -9.11 -10.87 3.38
C ARG A 95 -7.82 -10.33 2.79
N LEU A 96 -7.93 -9.50 1.75
CA LEU A 96 -6.78 -8.83 1.15
C LEU A 96 -6.17 -7.79 2.10
N LEU A 97 -7.01 -7.04 2.82
CA LEU A 97 -6.55 -6.05 3.80
C LEU A 97 -5.84 -6.72 4.98
N ASP A 98 -6.36 -7.85 5.46
CA ASP A 98 -5.73 -8.64 6.52
C ASP A 98 -4.39 -9.23 6.05
N GLU A 99 -4.35 -9.78 4.83
CA GLU A 99 -3.10 -10.29 4.23
C GLU A 99 -2.04 -9.17 4.13
N ALA A 100 -2.43 -7.99 3.64
CA ALA A 100 -1.52 -6.84 3.57
C ALA A 100 -1.06 -6.38 4.96
N ARG A 101 -1.96 -6.38 5.94
CA ARG A 101 -1.67 -6.02 7.33
C ARG A 101 -0.69 -7.00 7.98
N GLU A 102 -0.83 -8.29 7.73
CA GLU A 102 0.11 -9.30 8.23
C GLU A 102 1.52 -9.05 7.73
N GLU A 103 1.70 -8.73 6.45
CA GLU A 103 3.03 -8.42 5.89
C GLU A 103 3.64 -7.14 6.47
N ILE A 104 2.81 -6.13 6.72
CA ILE A 104 3.23 -4.91 7.40
C ILE A 104 3.67 -5.23 8.84
N LEU A 105 2.91 -6.03 9.59
CA LEU A 105 3.25 -6.41 10.96
C LEU A 105 4.55 -7.22 11.02
N LYS A 106 4.73 -8.19 10.11
CA LYS A 106 5.98 -8.94 9.97
C LYS A 106 7.18 -8.01 9.72
N SER A 107 6.99 -6.98 8.90
CA SER A 107 8.03 -6.01 8.49
C SER A 107 8.31 -4.90 9.50
N THR A 108 7.46 -4.75 10.52
CA THR A 108 7.54 -3.70 11.55
C THR A 108 7.68 -4.27 12.95
N ASP A 109 8.01 -5.57 13.06
CA ASP A 109 8.18 -6.29 14.32
C ASP A 109 6.95 -6.12 15.26
N GLY A 110 5.75 -6.09 14.66
CA GLY A 110 4.47 -5.91 15.34
C GLY A 110 4.10 -4.47 15.71
N ASN A 111 4.96 -3.48 15.44
CA ASN A 111 4.74 -2.08 15.80
C ASN A 111 4.81 -1.15 14.58
N PRO A 112 3.76 -1.12 13.74
CA PRO A 112 3.77 -0.29 12.54
C PRO A 112 3.75 1.20 12.91
N PRO A 113 4.53 2.05 12.21
CA PRO A 113 4.54 3.48 12.46
C PRO A 113 3.19 4.08 12.10
N ARG A 114 2.77 5.12 12.84
CA ARG A 114 1.58 5.90 12.48
C ARG A 114 1.89 6.71 11.22
N ILE A 115 1.14 6.48 10.16
CA ILE A 115 1.25 7.23 8.91
C ILE A 115 0.11 8.23 8.84
N VAL A 116 0.44 9.48 8.54
CA VAL A 116 -0.52 10.52 8.17
C VAL A 116 -0.03 11.12 6.86
N ASP A 117 -0.84 11.04 5.80
CA ASP A 117 -0.58 11.75 4.54
C ASP A 117 -1.43 13.03 4.49
N PRO A 118 -0.85 14.21 4.78
CA PRO A 118 -1.57 15.48 4.72
C PRO A 118 -1.85 15.92 3.27
N PHE A 119 -1.26 15.27 2.26
CA PHE A 119 -1.44 15.55 0.83
C PHE A 119 -2.28 14.51 0.10
N ALA A 120 -2.94 13.62 0.87
CA ALA A 120 -3.98 12.72 0.40
C ALA A 120 -5.07 13.45 -0.40
N GLY A 121 -5.26 14.76 -0.20
CA GLY A 121 -5.94 15.71 -1.10
C GLY A 121 -7.44 15.48 -1.26
N GLY A 122 -7.87 14.30 -1.70
CA GLY A 122 -9.26 13.88 -1.84
C GLY A 122 -9.71 12.81 -0.85
N GLY A 123 -9.21 12.83 0.39
CA GLY A 123 -9.65 11.90 1.44
C GLY A 123 -9.11 10.47 1.30
N THR A 124 -7.99 10.28 0.59
CA THR A 124 -7.47 8.95 0.27
C THR A 124 -6.99 8.12 1.45
N ILE A 125 -6.62 8.75 2.58
CA ILE A 125 -6.37 8.07 3.87
C ILE A 125 -7.55 8.20 4.85
N PRO A 126 -8.24 9.36 4.98
CA PRO A 126 -9.42 9.46 5.85
C PRO A 126 -10.57 8.49 5.54
N LEU A 127 -10.67 7.99 4.30
CA LEU A 127 -11.73 7.05 3.86
C LEU A 127 -11.28 5.58 3.84
N GLU A 128 -10.00 5.29 4.12
CA GLU A 128 -9.61 3.95 4.54
C GLU A 128 -9.91 3.85 6.04
N PRO A 129 -10.90 3.03 6.45
CA PRO A 129 -11.49 3.15 7.76
C PRO A 129 -10.45 3.05 8.87
N SER A 130 -10.66 3.90 9.86
CA SER A 130 -10.02 3.91 11.18
C SER A 130 -10.28 2.63 12.00
N ASP A 131 -10.52 1.49 11.35
CA ASP A 131 -10.77 0.17 11.93
C ASP A 131 -9.55 -0.77 11.82
N SER A 132 -8.39 -0.28 11.35
CA SER A 132 -7.15 -0.85 11.87
C SER A 132 -7.06 -0.43 13.34
N GLY A 133 -7.15 -1.37 14.28
CA GLY A 133 -7.18 -1.12 15.73
C GLY A 133 -5.97 -0.40 16.35
N LEU A 134 -5.31 0.52 15.65
CA LEU A 134 -4.39 1.50 16.18
C LEU A 134 -5.16 2.59 16.92
N THR A 135 -5.21 2.44 18.23
CA THR A 135 -5.72 3.42 19.20
C THR A 135 -5.33 4.86 18.85
N LEU A 136 -6.31 5.65 18.40
CA LEU A 136 -6.26 7.11 18.40
C LEU A 136 -6.58 7.62 19.80
N LYS A 137 -5.56 7.88 20.63
CA LYS A 137 -5.74 8.78 21.77
C LYS A 137 -5.92 10.19 21.20
N ARG A 138 -7.14 10.71 21.28
CA ARG A 138 -7.44 12.11 20.99
C ARG A 138 -6.65 13.00 21.97
N PRO A 139 -5.82 13.96 21.51
CA PRO A 139 -5.54 15.12 22.33
C PRO A 139 -6.79 16.02 22.28
N ILE A 140 -7.28 16.34 23.49
CA ILE A 140 -8.04 17.54 23.89
C ILE A 140 -8.68 18.36 22.77
#